data_AF-A0A5J5C363-F1
#
_entry.id   AF-A0A5J5C363-F1
#
_cell.length_a   1.000
_cell.length_b   1.000
_cell.length_c   1.000
_cell.angle_alpha   90.00
_cell.angle_beta   90.00
_cell.angle_gamma   90.00
#
_symmetry.space_group_name_H-M   'P 1'
#
loop_
_entity.id
_entity.type
_entity.pdbx_description
1 polymer ?
#
loop_
_entity_poly.entity_id
_entity_poly.type
_entity_poly.pdbx_seq_one_letter_code
_entity_poly.pdbx_strand_id
1 'polypeptide(L)'
;MTTLFHAHFTSEPAETRRQDRILKRVRNCDPILPSDLPDSRFDFGMAVGVAGEILPETLEQMLDICNVVFVDIQALIRVFDSVDGTVELVGLKDSRFFHLLPRIGFLKASAEEAPFVDVEEARKWCCVVVTNGKDGCTVYWKDGEVQIAAFPTVQVDPTGAGDSFLGGLVAGLVQGLAVPDAALLGNFFGSLTVGQIGLPKFDLRMLQRVKDEVQRRKMQSIGCHEKQDDELKFVKPLGHGQFHASLGAAKLMPTCPIQECCWDLPSSPRAVEQGIHP
;
A
#
# COMPACT_ATOMS: atom_id res chain seq x y z
N MET A 1 -2.39 20.14 -8.39
CA MET A 1 -1.34 19.74 -9.35
C MET A 1 -0.74 18.43 -8.84
N THR A 2 -0.52 17.42 -9.67
CA THR A 2 -0.04 16.10 -9.22
C THR A 2 1.47 15.95 -9.45
N THR A 3 2.18 15.27 -8.55
CA THR A 3 3.60 14.92 -8.71
C THR A 3 3.81 14.02 -9.93
N LEU A 4 4.87 14.29 -10.71
CA LEU A 4 5.27 13.51 -11.90
C LEU A 4 6.70 12.99 -11.78
N PHE A 5 6.89 11.71 -12.11
CA PHE A 5 8.19 11.04 -12.21
C PHE A 5 8.49 10.57 -13.62
N HIS A 6 9.75 10.65 -14.03
CA HIS A 6 10.30 9.89 -15.15
C HIS A 6 11.13 8.72 -14.62
N ALA A 7 10.87 7.52 -15.15
CA ALA A 7 11.69 6.34 -14.90
C ALA A 7 12.65 6.16 -16.08
N HIS A 8 13.94 6.18 -15.80
CA HIS A 8 14.99 5.88 -16.77
C HIS A 8 15.56 4.49 -16.48
N PHE A 9 15.67 3.68 -17.54
CA PHE A 9 16.28 2.36 -17.48
C PHE A 9 17.63 2.45 -18.20
N THR A 10 18.72 2.14 -17.51
CA THR A 10 20.06 2.12 -18.12
C THR A 10 20.21 0.87 -19.00
N SER A 11 20.54 1.07 -20.27
CA SER A 11 20.79 0.03 -21.26
C SER A 11 22.25 -0.43 -21.26
N GLU A 12 22.78 -0.89 -20.12
CA GLU A 12 24.09 -1.56 -20.07
C GLU A 12 23.93 -3.09 -20.23
N PRO A 13 24.90 -3.80 -20.85
CA PRO A 13 24.79 -5.23 -21.12
C PRO A 13 24.68 -6.06 -19.83
N ALA A 14 23.73 -7.00 -19.87
CA ALA A 14 23.33 -7.84 -18.75
C ALA A 14 24.38 -8.92 -18.43
N GLU A 15 25.34 -8.63 -17.56
CA GLU A 15 26.11 -9.71 -16.92
C GLU A 15 26.26 -9.60 -15.40
N THR A 16 25.86 -8.53 -14.71
CA THR A 16 25.97 -8.55 -13.22
C THR A 16 25.19 -7.52 -12.39
N ARG A 17 24.33 -6.67 -12.98
CA ARG A 17 23.56 -5.67 -12.20
C ARG A 17 22.06 -5.83 -12.38
N ARG A 18 21.29 -5.74 -11.29
CA ARG A 18 19.85 -5.45 -11.33
C ARG A 18 19.69 -4.22 -12.24
N GLN A 19 18.70 -4.22 -13.14
CA GLN A 19 18.39 -3.04 -13.94
C GLN A 19 17.98 -1.92 -12.99
N ASP A 20 18.91 -1.05 -12.62
CA ASP A 20 18.65 0.03 -11.68
C ASP A 20 17.76 1.07 -12.38
N ARG A 21 16.48 1.05 -12.01
CA ARG A 21 15.50 2.06 -12.41
C ARG A 21 15.86 3.36 -11.69
N ILE A 22 16.37 4.34 -12.43
CA ILE A 22 16.61 5.68 -11.90
C ILE A 22 15.30 6.46 -12.01
N LEU A 23 14.77 6.91 -10.88
CA LEU A 23 13.61 7.79 -10.84
C LEU A 23 14.06 9.24 -10.77
N LYS A 24 13.47 10.10 -11.60
CA LYS A 24 13.65 11.56 -11.54
C LYS A 24 12.30 12.24 -11.35
N ARG A 25 12.19 13.08 -10.32
CA ARG A 25 11.02 13.91 -10.03
C ARG A 25 11.05 15.13 -10.95
N VAL A 26 10.09 15.20 -11.86
CA VAL A 26 9.98 16.29 -12.86
C VAL A 26 9.13 17.43 -12.33
N ARG A 27 8.13 17.10 -11.51
CA ARG A 27 7.18 18.05 -10.93
C ARG A 27 6.76 17.51 -9.57
N ASN A 28 6.66 18.38 -8.58
CA ASN A 28 6.10 18.08 -7.26
C ASN A 28 4.78 18.81 -7.08
N CYS A 29 3.89 18.24 -6.28
CA CYS A 29 2.83 19.01 -5.64
C CYS A 29 3.37 19.68 -4.37
N ASP A 30 2.59 20.62 -3.85
CA ASP A 30 2.87 21.22 -2.54
C ASP A 30 2.78 20.15 -1.43
N PRO A 31 3.54 20.31 -0.34
CA PRO A 31 3.40 19.43 0.82
C PRO A 31 2.00 19.53 1.42
N ILE A 32 1.57 18.44 2.05
CA ILE A 32 0.37 18.43 2.89
C ILE A 32 0.77 19.06 4.21
N LEU A 33 0.15 20.17 4.57
CA LEU A 33 0.42 20.88 5.82
C LEU A 33 -0.45 20.30 6.96
N PRO A 34 -0.06 20.49 8.24
CA PRO A 34 -0.92 20.11 9.36
C PRO A 34 -2.31 20.76 9.30
N SER A 35 -2.43 21.98 8.76
CA SER A 35 -3.70 22.68 8.57
C SER A 35 -4.60 22.08 7.49
N ASP A 36 -4.07 21.20 6.64
CA ASP A 36 -4.85 20.49 5.62
C ASP A 36 -5.52 19.23 6.22
N LEU A 37 -5.11 18.82 7.43
CA LEU A 37 -5.66 17.67 8.11
C LEU A 37 -6.95 18.05 8.87
N PRO A 38 -7.93 17.14 8.94
CA PRO A 38 -9.17 17.35 9.71
C PRO A 38 -8.92 17.49 11.21
N ASP A 39 -9.72 18.32 11.89
CA ASP A 39 -9.67 18.52 13.34
C ASP A 39 -10.31 17.38 14.16
N SER A 40 -10.87 16.36 13.50
CA SER A 40 -11.50 15.21 14.15
C SER A 40 -10.52 14.07 14.42
N ARG A 41 -10.84 13.21 15.39
CA ARG A 41 -10.10 11.96 15.63
C ARG A 41 -10.53 10.84 14.68
N PHE A 42 -9.58 10.00 14.31
CA PHE A 42 -9.76 8.83 13.46
C PHE A 42 -9.18 7.59 14.13
N ASP A 43 -9.77 6.41 13.86
CA ASP A 43 -9.18 5.16 14.34
C ASP A 43 -7.88 4.83 13.59
N PHE A 44 -7.81 5.18 12.31
CA PHE A 44 -6.71 4.81 11.43
C PHE A 44 -6.28 5.99 10.55
N GLY A 45 -4.96 6.19 10.45
CA GLY A 45 -4.34 7.14 9.52
C GLY A 45 -3.38 6.44 8.57
N MET A 46 -3.25 6.92 7.33
CA MET A 46 -2.34 6.38 6.33
C MET A 46 -1.45 7.49 5.78
N ALA A 47 -0.17 7.51 6.18
CA ALA A 47 0.83 8.42 5.64
C ALA A 47 1.51 7.75 4.43
N VAL A 48 0.94 7.98 3.26
CA VAL A 48 1.42 7.43 1.98
C VAL A 48 1.82 8.59 1.09
N GLY A 49 3.13 8.76 0.90
CA GLY A 49 3.74 9.83 0.13
C GLY A 49 4.83 9.26 -0.78
N VAL A 50 5.06 9.93 -1.91
CA VAL A 50 5.97 9.43 -2.95
C VAL A 50 7.09 10.40 -3.26
N ALA A 51 6.90 11.69 -2.97
CA ALA A 51 7.72 12.80 -3.46
C ALA A 51 8.05 13.87 -2.40
N GLY A 52 7.97 13.53 -1.12
CA GLY A 52 8.21 14.45 -0.01
C GLY A 52 7.00 15.31 0.35
N GLU A 53 5.78 14.84 0.05
CA GLU A 53 4.54 15.53 0.39
C GLU A 53 4.23 15.51 1.89
N ILE A 54 4.72 14.48 2.60
CA ILE A 54 4.54 14.33 4.04
C ILE A 54 5.72 14.98 4.75
N LEU A 55 5.45 16.03 5.52
CA LEU A 55 6.44 16.67 6.38
C LEU A 55 6.46 16.00 7.77
N PRO A 56 7.55 16.14 8.56
CA PRO A 56 7.59 15.66 9.93
C PRO A 56 6.41 16.18 10.79
N GLU A 57 6.09 17.47 10.66
CA GLU A 57 5.01 18.12 11.39
C GLU A 57 3.63 17.58 10.96
N THR A 58 3.48 17.24 9.67
CA THR A 58 2.26 16.61 9.14
C THR A 58 2.08 15.21 9.69
N LEU A 59 3.14 14.40 9.71
CA LEU A 59 3.08 13.07 10.29
C LEU A 59 2.82 13.12 11.79
N GLU A 60 3.43 14.06 12.51
CA GLU A 60 3.17 14.29 13.94
C GLU A 60 1.69 14.59 14.21
N GLN A 61 1.09 15.52 13.45
CA GLN A 61 -0.34 15.81 13.54
C GLN A 61 -1.19 14.57 13.25
N MET A 62 -0.84 13.75 12.24
CA MET A 62 -1.54 12.49 11.98
C MET A 62 -1.46 11.53 13.18
N LEU A 63 -0.29 11.43 13.82
CA LEU A 63 -0.05 10.61 15.02
C LEU A 63 -0.79 11.14 16.27
N ASP A 64 -1.22 12.40 16.28
CA ASP A 64 -2.03 12.98 17.37
C ASP A 64 -3.53 12.71 17.19
N ILE A 65 -4.01 12.69 15.94
CA ILE A 65 -5.44 12.55 15.63
C ILE A 65 -5.85 11.11 15.31
N CYS A 66 -4.91 10.20 15.03
CA CYS A 66 -5.19 8.80 14.71
C CYS A 66 -4.79 7.84 15.83
N ASN A 67 -5.60 6.83 16.12
CA ASN A 67 -5.23 5.79 17.09
C ASN A 67 -4.08 4.90 16.58
N VAL A 68 -4.08 4.56 15.29
CA VAL A 68 -3.02 3.80 14.63
C VAL A 68 -2.66 4.45 13.30
N VAL A 69 -1.37 4.72 13.07
CA VAL A 69 -0.89 5.25 11.79
C VAL A 69 -0.08 4.18 11.03
N PHE A 70 -0.44 4.00 9.77
CA PHE A 70 0.26 3.20 8.79
C PHE A 70 1.11 4.12 7.91
N VAL A 71 2.37 3.76 7.73
CA VAL A 71 3.33 4.58 6.98
C VAL A 71 3.94 3.74 5.88
N ASP A 72 3.94 4.25 4.65
CA ASP A 72 4.85 3.73 3.62
C ASP A 72 6.19 4.46 3.78
N ILE A 73 7.28 3.70 3.94
CA ILE A 73 8.61 4.26 4.16
C ILE A 73 9.03 5.22 3.06
N GLN A 74 8.51 5.08 1.83
CA GLN A 74 8.77 5.99 0.72
C GLN A 74 8.50 7.46 1.07
N ALA A 75 7.53 7.73 1.94
CA ALA A 75 7.22 9.08 2.39
C ALA A 75 8.32 9.69 3.29
N LEU A 76 9.16 8.85 3.90
CA LEU A 76 10.09 9.22 4.96
C LEU A 76 11.54 9.26 4.46
N ILE A 77 11.93 8.31 3.60
CA ILE A 77 13.33 8.08 3.22
C ILE A 77 13.71 8.62 1.84
N ARG A 78 12.74 9.03 1.02
CA ARG A 78 13.04 9.60 -0.30
C ARG A 78 13.47 11.05 -0.18
N VAL A 79 14.67 11.32 -0.67
CA VAL A 79 15.17 12.68 -0.91
C VAL A 79 15.33 12.90 -2.40
N PHE A 80 15.35 14.16 -2.81
CA PHE A 80 15.37 14.53 -4.23
C PHE A 80 16.55 15.47 -4.46
N ASP A 81 17.40 15.12 -5.41
CA ASP A 81 18.49 15.98 -5.84
C ASP A 81 17.91 17.33 -6.32
N SER A 82 18.54 18.41 -5.87
CA SER A 82 18.07 19.77 -6.12
C SER A 82 18.27 20.25 -7.56
N VAL A 83 19.18 19.60 -8.31
CA VAL A 83 19.57 19.99 -9.67
C VAL A 83 18.77 19.22 -10.70
N ASP A 84 18.70 17.90 -10.58
CA ASP A 84 18.09 17.04 -11.60
C ASP A 84 16.87 16.23 -11.13
N GLY A 85 16.49 16.37 -9.86
CA GLY A 85 15.33 15.72 -9.26
C GLY A 85 15.49 14.22 -9.06
N THR A 86 16.70 13.67 -9.18
CA THR A 86 16.95 12.24 -8.95
C THR A 86 16.51 11.85 -7.55
N VAL A 87 15.78 10.74 -7.47
CA VAL A 87 15.34 10.17 -6.19
C VAL A 87 16.49 9.41 -5.58
N GLU A 88 16.89 9.80 -4.38
CA GLU A 88 17.83 9.07 -3.54
C GLU A 88 17.12 8.58 -2.28
N LEU A 89 17.69 7.53 -1.69
CA LEU A 89 17.19 6.97 -0.44
C LEU A 89 18.20 7.30 0.67
N VAL A 90 17.71 7.83 1.79
CA VAL A 90 18.49 8.03 3.00
C VAL A 90 18.08 7.01 4.07
N GLY A 91 18.98 6.72 5.01
CA GLY A 91 18.63 5.88 6.15
C GLY A 91 17.51 6.54 6.97
N LEU A 92 16.56 5.73 7.48
CA LEU A 92 15.48 6.22 8.34
C LEU A 92 16.04 6.92 9.58
N LYS A 93 17.16 6.42 10.13
CA LYS A 93 17.91 7.03 11.25
C LYS A 93 18.44 8.43 10.93
N ASP A 94 18.83 8.66 9.69
CA ASP A 94 19.35 9.95 9.21
C ASP A 94 18.22 10.87 8.71
N SER A 95 16.99 10.36 8.63
CA SER A 95 15.82 11.13 8.26
C SER A 95 15.32 11.99 9.42
N ARG A 96 14.53 13.01 9.08
CA ARG A 96 13.85 13.86 10.08
C ARG A 96 12.72 13.13 10.82
N PHE A 97 12.38 11.90 10.46
CA PHE A 97 11.23 11.15 10.99
C PHE A 97 11.60 10.13 12.07
N PHE A 98 12.88 9.86 12.29
CA PHE A 98 13.31 8.77 13.20
C PHE A 98 12.70 8.88 14.60
N HIS A 99 12.60 10.10 15.14
CA HIS A 99 12.04 10.37 16.46
C HIS A 99 10.53 10.06 16.59
N LEU A 100 9.81 9.98 15.46
CA LEU A 100 8.38 9.65 15.42
C LEU A 100 8.12 8.13 15.36
N LEU A 101 9.15 7.33 15.09
CA LEU A 101 9.06 5.89 14.93
C LEU A 101 8.36 5.15 16.08
N PRO A 102 8.59 5.49 17.37
CA PRO A 102 7.89 4.86 18.50
C PRO A 102 6.37 5.07 18.52
N ARG A 103 5.86 6.03 17.77
CA ARG A 103 4.42 6.36 17.69
C ARG A 103 3.75 5.72 16.48
N ILE A 104 4.52 5.23 15.52
CA ILE A 104 4.00 4.60 14.31
C ILE A 104 3.49 3.20 14.66
N GLY A 105 2.29 2.85 14.20
CA GLY A 105 1.74 1.51 14.41
C GLY A 105 2.35 0.48 13.45
N PHE A 106 2.36 0.83 12.16
CA PHE A 106 2.85 -0.03 11.09
C PHE A 106 3.71 0.74 10.09
N LEU A 107 4.84 0.16 9.73
CA LEU A 107 5.76 0.68 8.73
C LEU A 107 5.91 -0.33 7.60
N LYS A 108 5.47 0.02 6.39
CA LYS A 108 5.62 -0.82 5.21
C LYS A 108 6.85 -0.38 4.41
N ALA A 109 7.61 -1.35 3.90
CA ALA A 109 8.76 -1.16 3.04
C ALA A 109 8.81 -2.27 1.97
N SER A 110 9.48 -2.03 0.85
CA SER A 110 9.89 -3.10 -0.07
C SER A 110 11.22 -3.72 0.37
N ALA A 111 11.57 -4.87 -0.22
CA ALA A 111 12.89 -5.49 0.00
C ALA A 111 14.06 -4.57 -0.40
N GLU A 112 13.87 -3.69 -1.37
CA GLU A 112 14.84 -2.67 -1.79
C GLU A 112 14.97 -1.52 -0.78
N GLU A 113 13.90 -1.22 -0.05
CA GLU A 113 13.85 -0.15 0.96
C GLU A 113 14.29 -0.64 2.35
N ALA A 114 14.17 -1.94 2.62
CA ALA A 114 14.49 -2.55 3.91
C ALA A 114 15.91 -2.22 4.45
N PRO A 115 16.99 -2.15 3.62
CA PRO A 115 18.30 -1.71 4.09
C PRO A 115 18.33 -0.29 4.65
N PHE A 116 17.48 0.61 4.14
CA PHE A 116 17.38 2.01 4.59
C PHE A 116 16.50 2.15 5.83
N VAL A 117 15.58 1.21 6.06
CA VAL A 117 14.73 1.19 7.27
C VAL A 117 15.53 0.84 8.52
N ASP A 118 16.54 -0.03 8.40
CA ASP A 118 17.10 -0.78 9.53
C ASP A 118 15.99 -1.56 10.27
N VAL A 119 15.51 -2.63 9.64
CA VAL A 119 14.35 -3.42 10.12
C VAL A 119 14.54 -3.91 11.56
N GLU A 120 15.76 -4.28 11.94
CA GLU A 120 16.07 -4.76 13.30
C GLU A 120 15.91 -3.65 14.35
N GLU A 121 16.26 -2.41 14.02
CA GLU A 121 15.98 -1.27 14.89
C GLU A 121 14.49 -0.91 14.86
N ALA A 122 13.90 -0.79 13.67
CA ALA A 122 12.52 -0.32 13.53
C ALA A 122 11.48 -1.26 14.15
N ARG A 123 11.70 -2.59 14.09
CA ARG A 123 10.80 -3.58 14.68
C ARG A 123 10.71 -3.52 16.20
N LYS A 124 11.68 -2.88 16.87
CA LYS A 124 11.64 -2.65 18.33
C LYS A 124 10.55 -1.66 18.74
N TRP A 125 10.15 -0.80 17.81
CA TRP A 125 9.28 0.34 18.04
C TRP A 125 7.90 0.20 17.40
N CYS A 126 7.82 -0.43 16.22
CA CYS A 126 6.59 -0.59 15.45
C CYS A 126 6.53 -1.93 14.72
N CYS A 127 5.36 -2.29 14.18
CA CYS A 127 5.25 -3.44 13.29
C CYS A 127 5.83 -3.09 11.91
N VAL A 128 6.87 -3.79 11.46
CA VAL A 128 7.47 -3.55 10.14
C VAL A 128 6.98 -4.62 9.16
N VAL A 129 6.54 -4.22 7.98
CA VAL A 129 6.09 -5.13 6.92
C VAL A 129 6.96 -4.93 5.69
N VAL A 130 7.75 -5.95 5.34
CA VAL A 130 8.63 -5.92 4.17
C VAL A 130 8.02 -6.76 3.05
N THR A 131 7.68 -6.14 1.93
CA THR A 131 7.18 -6.85 0.74
C THR A 131 8.35 -7.39 -0.10
N ASN A 132 8.33 -8.68 -0.39
CA ASN A 132 9.37 -9.43 -1.11
C ASN A 132 8.91 -9.87 -2.50
N GLY A 133 8.06 -9.08 -3.17
CA GLY A 133 7.55 -9.37 -4.50
C GLY A 133 6.88 -10.74 -4.59
N LYS A 134 7.42 -11.62 -5.45
CA LYS A 134 6.88 -12.98 -5.69
C LYS A 134 6.93 -13.90 -4.46
N ASP A 135 7.76 -13.57 -3.47
CA ASP A 135 7.94 -14.37 -2.27
C ASP A 135 6.98 -13.94 -1.13
N GLY A 136 6.17 -12.90 -1.37
CA GLY A 136 5.11 -12.45 -0.48
C GLY A 136 5.57 -11.29 0.38
N CYS A 137 5.38 -11.37 1.70
CA CYS A 137 5.90 -10.38 2.63
C CYS A 137 6.31 -11.00 3.96
N THR A 138 7.14 -10.29 4.69
CA THR A 138 7.53 -10.62 6.06
C THR A 138 6.99 -9.55 7.00
N VAL A 139 6.35 -9.98 8.08
CA VAL A 139 5.90 -9.10 9.16
C VAL A 139 6.87 -9.28 10.33
N TYR A 140 7.46 -8.19 10.80
CA TYR A 140 8.39 -8.15 11.93
C TYR A 140 7.76 -7.39 13.10
N TRP A 141 7.96 -7.91 14.30
CA TRP A 141 7.72 -7.23 15.56
C TRP A 141 8.96 -7.38 16.45
N LYS A 142 8.91 -6.79 17.64
CA LYS A 142 10.07 -6.71 18.55
C LYS A 142 10.79 -8.05 18.75
N ASP A 143 10.01 -9.11 18.94
CA ASP A 143 10.51 -10.41 19.40
C ASP A 143 10.34 -11.52 18.35
N GLY A 144 10.04 -11.17 17.09
CA GLY A 144 9.93 -12.18 16.04
C GLY A 144 9.50 -11.67 14.68
N GLU A 145 9.35 -12.63 13.77
CA GLU A 145 8.92 -12.39 12.41
C GLU A 145 8.02 -13.53 11.91
N VAL A 146 7.22 -13.24 10.88
CA VAL A 146 6.41 -14.24 10.19
C VAL A 146 6.39 -13.98 8.69
N GLN A 147 6.65 -15.03 7.91
CA GLN A 147 6.55 -15.00 6.45
C GLN A 147 5.13 -15.28 5.99
N ILE A 148 4.58 -14.43 5.14
CA ILE A 148 3.23 -14.53 4.58
C ILE A 148 3.33 -14.77 3.07
N ALA A 149 2.68 -15.84 2.60
CA ALA A 149 2.80 -16.31 1.24
C ALA A 149 2.22 -15.31 0.21
N ALA A 150 2.84 -15.26 -0.97
CA ALA A 150 2.30 -14.52 -2.11
C ALA A 150 1.11 -15.25 -2.76
N PHE A 151 0.51 -14.58 -3.74
CA PHE A 151 -0.40 -15.18 -4.72
C PHE A 151 0.27 -15.20 -6.09
N PRO A 152 0.34 -16.36 -6.77
CA PRO A 152 0.92 -16.46 -8.10
C PRO A 152 0.31 -15.45 -9.08
N THR A 153 1.14 -14.81 -9.88
CA THR A 153 0.74 -13.81 -10.86
C THR A 153 1.84 -13.60 -11.90
N VAL A 154 1.47 -13.18 -13.10
CA VAL A 154 2.43 -12.76 -14.12
C VAL A 154 2.65 -11.26 -13.93
N GLN A 155 3.90 -10.85 -13.71
CA GLN A 155 4.23 -9.43 -13.55
C GLN A 155 4.17 -8.74 -14.92
N VAL A 156 3.24 -7.80 -15.06
CA VAL A 156 3.06 -6.92 -16.22
C VAL A 156 3.61 -5.53 -15.92
N ASP A 157 3.18 -4.92 -14.81
CA ASP A 157 3.66 -3.60 -14.35
C ASP A 157 3.69 -3.57 -12.81
N PRO A 158 4.85 -3.42 -12.15
CA PRO A 158 4.92 -3.37 -10.69
C PRO A 158 4.37 -2.09 -10.06
N THR A 159 4.03 -1.08 -10.86
CA THR A 159 3.62 0.25 -10.37
C THR A 159 2.36 0.16 -9.51
N GLY A 160 2.38 0.79 -8.33
CA GLY A 160 1.25 0.82 -7.41
C GLY A 160 1.01 -0.47 -6.61
N ALA A 161 1.80 -1.53 -6.82
CA ALA A 161 1.61 -2.79 -6.09
C ALA A 161 1.83 -2.66 -4.58
N GLY A 162 2.78 -1.80 -4.17
CA GLY A 162 3.03 -1.48 -2.76
C GLY A 162 1.85 -0.74 -2.11
N ASP A 163 1.26 0.21 -2.83
CA ASP A 163 0.08 0.96 -2.35
C ASP A 163 -1.14 0.05 -2.23
N SER A 164 -1.38 -0.79 -3.23
CA SER A 164 -2.45 -1.81 -3.19
C SER A 164 -2.23 -2.82 -2.07
N PHE A 165 -0.98 -3.22 -1.81
CA PHE A 165 -0.65 -4.05 -0.66
C PHE A 165 -1.03 -3.35 0.64
N LEU A 166 -0.59 -2.11 0.82
CA LEU A 166 -0.85 -1.34 2.03
C LEU A 166 -2.35 -1.11 2.23
N GLY A 167 -3.09 -0.78 1.16
CA GLY A 167 -4.55 -0.67 1.18
C GLY A 167 -5.24 -1.96 1.59
N GLY A 168 -4.78 -3.11 1.07
CA GLY A 168 -5.29 -4.44 1.47
C GLY A 168 -4.99 -4.78 2.92
N LEU A 169 -3.78 -4.48 3.41
CA LEU A 169 -3.38 -4.65 4.80
C LEU A 169 -4.28 -3.82 5.73
N VAL A 170 -4.41 -2.52 5.47
CA VAL A 170 -5.23 -1.61 6.29
C VAL A 170 -6.69 -2.03 6.26
N ALA A 171 -7.24 -2.37 5.08
CA ALA A 171 -8.61 -2.86 4.96
C ALA A 171 -8.85 -4.13 5.79
N GLY A 172 -7.89 -5.07 5.80
CA GLY A 172 -7.97 -6.27 6.63
C GLY A 172 -8.01 -5.95 8.13
N LEU A 173 -7.13 -5.06 8.59
CA LEU A 173 -7.04 -4.66 10.00
C LEU A 173 -8.29 -3.89 10.47
N VAL A 174 -8.79 -2.97 9.65
CA VAL A 174 -10.06 -2.25 9.90
C VAL A 174 -11.23 -3.23 10.06
N GLN A 175 -11.21 -4.34 9.33
CA GLN A 175 -12.23 -5.38 9.44
C GLN A 175 -12.03 -6.31 10.65
N GLY A 176 -10.94 -6.16 11.40
CA GLY A 176 -10.61 -6.96 12.59
C GLY A 176 -9.91 -8.28 12.27
N LEU A 177 -9.26 -8.40 11.11
CA LEU A 177 -8.37 -9.53 10.84
C LEU A 177 -7.11 -9.44 11.69
N ALA A 178 -6.56 -10.60 12.06
CA ALA A 178 -5.22 -10.66 12.65
C ALA A 178 -4.17 -10.18 11.64
N VAL A 179 -3.06 -9.60 12.12
CA VAL A 179 -1.99 -9.04 11.26
C VAL A 179 -1.53 -9.98 10.14
N PRO A 180 -1.28 -11.29 10.38
CA PRO A 180 -0.91 -12.22 9.30
C PRO A 180 -1.97 -12.36 8.20
N ASP A 181 -3.25 -12.38 8.57
CA ASP A 181 -4.37 -12.48 7.63
C ASP A 181 -4.57 -11.17 6.86
N ALA A 182 -4.38 -10.02 7.53
CA ALA A 182 -4.42 -8.72 6.89
C ALA A 182 -3.25 -8.53 5.90
N ALA A 183 -2.03 -8.93 6.28
CA ALA A 183 -0.87 -8.93 5.40
C ALA A 183 -1.07 -9.88 4.19
N LEU A 184 -1.78 -10.99 4.39
CA LEU A 184 -2.17 -11.88 3.30
C LEU A 184 -3.13 -11.19 2.32
N LEU A 185 -4.11 -10.44 2.84
CA LEU A 185 -4.99 -9.61 2.00
C LEU A 185 -4.21 -8.53 1.25
N GLY A 186 -3.17 -7.95 1.88
CA GLY A 186 -2.21 -7.07 1.21
C GLY A 186 -1.52 -7.79 0.04
N ASN A 187 -0.94 -8.97 0.26
CA ASN A 187 -0.31 -9.78 -0.80
C ASN A 187 -1.29 -10.08 -1.94
N PHE A 188 -2.56 -10.33 -1.63
CA PHE A 188 -3.61 -10.56 -2.61
C PHE A 188 -3.78 -9.36 -3.54
N PHE A 189 -4.01 -8.16 -2.99
CA PHE A 189 -4.22 -6.94 -3.80
C PHE A 189 -2.95 -6.48 -4.53
N GLY A 190 -1.78 -6.62 -3.90
CA GLY A 190 -0.50 -6.41 -4.58
C GLY A 190 -0.36 -7.33 -5.80
N SER A 191 -0.69 -8.61 -5.66
CA SER A 191 -0.59 -9.59 -6.75
C SER A 191 -1.55 -9.35 -7.92
N LEU A 192 -2.72 -8.74 -7.65
CA LEU A 192 -3.66 -8.33 -8.68
C LEU A 192 -3.16 -7.10 -9.43
N THR A 193 -2.54 -6.16 -8.70
CA THR A 193 -2.03 -4.91 -9.25
C THR A 193 -0.87 -5.15 -10.21
N VAL A 194 0.08 -6.02 -9.83
CA VAL A 194 1.23 -6.30 -10.72
C VAL A 194 0.84 -6.96 -12.05
N GLY A 195 -0.36 -7.55 -12.13
CA GLY A 195 -0.85 -8.27 -13.32
C GLY A 195 -1.51 -7.38 -14.38
N GLN A 196 -1.52 -6.06 -14.18
CA GLN A 196 -2.17 -5.10 -15.06
C GLN A 196 -1.32 -3.83 -15.21
N ILE A 197 -1.53 -3.08 -16.30
CA ILE A 197 -0.80 -1.84 -16.57
C ILE A 197 -1.48 -0.67 -15.86
N GLY A 198 -0.68 0.15 -15.17
CA GLY A 198 -1.14 1.42 -14.59
C GLY A 198 -2.05 1.24 -13.36
N LEU A 199 -3.01 2.17 -13.19
CA LEU A 199 -3.87 2.19 -12.02
C LEU A 199 -4.68 0.89 -11.90
N PRO A 200 -4.68 0.25 -10.72
CA PRO A 200 -5.30 -1.05 -10.57
C PRO A 200 -6.82 -0.96 -10.78
N LYS A 201 -7.34 -1.84 -11.62
CA LYS A 201 -8.78 -2.10 -11.76
C LYS A 201 -9.09 -3.46 -11.17
N PHE A 202 -10.17 -3.53 -10.39
CA PHE A 202 -10.59 -4.77 -9.74
C PHE A 202 -12.01 -5.12 -10.18
N ASP A 203 -12.23 -6.40 -10.51
CA ASP A 203 -13.56 -6.90 -10.83
C ASP A 203 -14.46 -6.85 -9.58
N LEU A 204 -15.67 -6.29 -9.74
CA LEU A 204 -16.60 -6.09 -8.62
C LEU A 204 -17.08 -7.41 -8.00
N ARG A 205 -17.22 -8.49 -8.78
CA ARG A 205 -17.65 -9.79 -8.26
C ARG A 205 -16.54 -10.44 -7.45
N MET A 206 -15.30 -10.33 -7.91
CA MET A 206 -14.11 -10.73 -7.16
C MET A 206 -14.02 -9.96 -5.85
N LEU A 207 -14.18 -8.63 -5.88
CA LEU A 207 -14.19 -7.81 -4.65
C LEU A 207 -15.29 -8.23 -3.68
N GLN A 208 -16.50 -8.50 -4.16
CA GLN A 208 -17.59 -8.96 -3.31
C GLN A 208 -17.26 -10.31 -2.64
N ARG A 209 -16.68 -11.26 -3.38
CA ARG A 209 -16.26 -12.55 -2.81
C ARG A 209 -15.15 -12.40 -1.78
N VAL A 210 -14.17 -11.55 -2.05
CA VAL A 210 -13.09 -11.25 -1.10
C VAL A 210 -13.68 -10.65 0.17
N LYS A 211 -14.64 -9.72 0.04
CA LYS A 211 -15.37 -9.16 1.18
C LYS A 211 -16.10 -10.25 1.98
N ASP A 212 -16.80 -11.15 1.31
CA ASP A 212 -17.51 -12.26 1.97
C ASP A 212 -16.53 -13.19 2.71
N GLU A 213 -15.36 -13.47 2.13
CA GLU A 213 -14.31 -14.26 2.76
C GLU A 213 -13.73 -13.57 3.99
N VAL A 214 -13.46 -12.26 3.91
CA VAL A 214 -12.99 -11.45 5.05
C VAL A 214 -14.01 -11.45 6.19
N GLN A 215 -15.31 -11.32 5.87
CA GLN A 215 -16.36 -11.38 6.90
C GLN A 215 -16.46 -12.76 7.55
N ARG A 216 -16.39 -13.84 6.74
CA ARG A 216 -16.36 -15.21 7.28
C ARG A 216 -15.15 -15.42 8.19
N ARG A 217 -13.99 -14.92 7.78
CA ARG A 217 -12.75 -15.03 8.53
C ARG A 217 -12.84 -14.30 9.87
N LYS A 218 -13.40 -13.09 9.88
CA LYS A 218 -13.68 -12.33 11.10
C LYS A 218 -14.54 -13.13 12.10
N MET A 219 -15.63 -13.73 11.64
CA MET A 219 -16.53 -14.51 12.51
C MET A 219 -15.83 -15.71 13.15
N GLN A 220 -14.91 -16.36 12.44
CA GLN A 220 -14.13 -17.49 12.95
C GLN A 220 -13.10 -17.07 14.01
N SER A 221 -12.51 -15.88 13.88
CA SER A 221 -11.54 -15.37 14.86
C SER A 221 -12.17 -14.93 16.18
N ILE A 222 -13.42 -14.45 16.18
CA ILE A 222 -14.14 -14.03 17.40
C ILE A 222 -14.41 -15.21 18.35
N GLY A 223 -14.47 -16.44 17.85
CA GLY A 223 -14.69 -17.64 18.66
C GLY A 223 -13.48 -18.13 19.46
N CYS A 224 -12.30 -17.51 19.33
CA CYS A 224 -11.03 -18.06 19.83
C CYS A 224 -10.26 -17.15 20.82
N HIS A 225 -10.89 -16.16 21.45
CA HIS A 225 -10.18 -15.28 22.39
C HIS A 225 -10.04 -15.89 23.80
N GLU A 226 -8.92 -16.57 24.05
CA GLU A 226 -8.30 -16.58 25.37
C GLU A 226 -7.32 -15.39 25.46
N LYS A 227 -7.45 -14.60 26.52
CA LYS A 227 -6.52 -13.52 26.86
C LYS A 227 -5.13 -14.11 27.07
N GLN A 228 -4.16 -13.74 26.24
CA GLN A 228 -2.74 -13.95 26.54
C GLN A 228 -1.97 -12.64 26.41
N ASP A 229 -0.94 -12.57 27.26
CA ASP A 229 -0.13 -11.42 27.71
C ASP A 229 0.27 -10.36 26.69
N ASP A 230 0.62 -9.20 27.25
CA ASP A 230 1.11 -7.91 26.71
C ASP A 230 2.20 -7.94 25.60
N GLU A 231 2.58 -9.11 25.08
CA GLU A 231 3.46 -9.24 23.92
C GLU A 231 2.63 -9.46 22.64
N LEU A 232 2.53 -8.41 21.81
CA LEU A 232 1.94 -8.48 20.46
C LEU A 232 2.73 -9.48 19.59
N LYS A 233 2.30 -10.75 19.59
CA LYS A 233 2.86 -11.81 18.73
C LYS A 233 2.00 -11.97 17.50
N PHE A 234 2.57 -11.73 16.31
CA PHE A 234 1.86 -11.87 15.04
C PHE A 234 1.96 -13.29 14.46
N VAL A 235 1.60 -14.30 15.25
CA VAL A 235 1.60 -15.70 14.79
C VAL A 235 0.42 -15.96 13.85
N LYS A 236 0.62 -16.80 12.82
CA LYS A 236 -0.45 -17.21 11.91
C LYS A 236 -1.61 -17.85 12.69
N PRO A 237 -2.83 -17.28 12.62
CA PRO A 237 -3.99 -17.86 13.29
C PRO A 237 -4.37 -19.22 12.68
N LEU A 238 -5.07 -20.04 13.47
CA LEU A 238 -5.68 -21.28 12.96
C LEU A 238 -6.57 -20.95 11.76
N GLY A 239 -6.45 -21.75 10.69
CA GLY A 239 -7.18 -21.50 9.44
C GLY A 239 -6.56 -20.47 8.49
N HIS A 240 -5.38 -19.88 8.80
CA HIS A 240 -4.67 -18.98 7.88
C HIS A 240 -4.46 -19.60 6.49
N GLY A 241 -4.07 -20.88 6.42
CA GLY A 241 -3.91 -21.60 5.15
C GLY A 241 -5.22 -21.82 4.39
N GLN A 242 -6.34 -21.99 5.10
CA GLN A 242 -7.67 -22.09 4.48
C GLN A 242 -8.09 -20.73 3.90
N PHE A 243 -7.86 -19.65 4.65
CA PHE A 243 -8.12 -18.29 4.19
C PHE A 243 -7.28 -17.94 2.95
N HIS A 244 -6.00 -18.35 2.91
CA HIS A 244 -5.15 -18.24 1.73
C HIS A 244 -5.75 -18.96 0.51
N ALA A 245 -6.17 -20.21 0.69
CA ALA A 245 -6.80 -20.98 -0.39
C ALA A 245 -8.11 -20.33 -0.89
N SER A 246 -8.95 -19.82 0.01
CA SER A 246 -10.19 -19.14 -0.35
C SER A 246 -9.96 -17.86 -1.16
N LEU A 247 -9.01 -17.02 -0.75
CA LEU A 247 -8.61 -15.83 -1.50
C LEU A 247 -8.05 -16.23 -2.87
N GLY A 248 -7.23 -17.29 -2.92
CA GLY A 248 -6.69 -17.81 -4.18
C GLY A 248 -7.79 -18.27 -5.15
N ALA A 249 -8.82 -18.94 -4.64
CA ALA A 249 -9.98 -19.33 -5.43
C ALA A 249 -10.78 -18.12 -5.94
N ALA A 250 -10.88 -17.04 -5.14
CA ALA A 250 -11.51 -15.79 -5.59
C ALA A 250 -10.72 -15.12 -6.74
N LYS A 251 -9.38 -15.22 -6.72
CA LYS A 251 -8.49 -14.69 -7.78
C LYS A 251 -8.67 -15.37 -9.13
N LEU A 252 -8.87 -16.69 -9.14
CA LEU A 252 -8.89 -17.51 -10.37
C LEU A 252 -10.23 -17.51 -11.11
N MET A 253 -11.21 -16.73 -10.65
CA MET A 253 -12.51 -16.68 -11.30
C MET A 253 -12.40 -16.01 -12.68
N PRO A 254 -13.01 -16.60 -13.73
CA PRO A 254 -13.03 -15.98 -15.05
C PRO A 254 -13.74 -14.63 -14.98
N THR A 255 -13.03 -13.58 -15.39
CA THR A 255 -13.62 -12.28 -15.69
C THR A 255 -14.49 -12.47 -16.94
N CYS A 256 -15.79 -12.66 -16.76
CA CYS A 256 -16.71 -12.53 -17.88
C CYS A 256 -16.63 -11.07 -18.34
N PRO A 257 -16.41 -10.77 -19.62
CA PRO A 257 -16.42 -9.39 -20.07
C PRO A 257 -17.74 -8.76 -19.64
N ILE A 258 -17.64 -7.63 -18.93
CA ILE A 258 -18.78 -6.76 -18.70
C ILE A 258 -19.24 -6.40 -20.10
N GLN A 259 -20.37 -6.98 -20.52
CA GLN A 259 -21.12 -6.44 -21.64
C GLN A 259 -21.41 -5.00 -21.24
N GLU A 260 -20.79 -4.05 -21.94
CA GLU A 260 -21.19 -2.65 -21.87
C GLU A 260 -22.67 -2.64 -22.20
N CYS A 261 -23.52 -2.60 -21.17
CA CYS A 261 -24.85 -2.07 -21.32
C CYS A 261 -24.62 -0.61 -21.70
N CYS A 262 -24.62 -0.34 -23.00
CA CYS A 262 -24.82 0.97 -23.57
C CYS A 262 -26.12 1.49 -22.97
N TRP A 263 -26.00 2.23 -21.87
CA TRP A 263 -27.06 3.11 -21.43
C TRP A 263 -27.07 4.23 -22.45
N ASP A 264 -27.93 4.08 -23.46
CA ASP A 264 -28.28 5.13 -24.39
C ASP A 264 -28.74 6.35 -23.58
N LEU A 265 -27.83 7.31 -23.42
CA LEU A 265 -28.15 8.64 -22.94
C LEU A 265 -29.04 9.30 -24.01
N PRO A 266 -30.23 9.82 -23.66
CA PRO A 266 -31.01 10.61 -24.61
C PRO A 266 -30.21 11.82 -25.05
N SER A 267 -30.02 11.95 -26.34
CA SER A 267 -29.37 13.08 -26.99
C SER A 267 -30.04 14.39 -26.57
N SER A 268 -29.27 15.31 -25.97
CA SER A 268 -29.76 16.67 -25.72
C SER A 268 -29.95 17.40 -27.06
N PRO A 269 -31.04 18.17 -27.24
CA PRO A 269 -31.31 18.86 -28.50
C PRO A 269 -30.28 19.97 -28.77
N ARG A 270 -29.80 19.99 -30.01
CA ARG A 270 -28.92 21.04 -30.57
C ARG A 270 -29.61 22.40 -30.47
N ALA A 271 -28.95 23.36 -29.82
CA ALA A 271 -29.33 24.77 -29.93
C ALA A 271 -29.09 25.24 -31.36
N VAL A 272 -30.13 25.83 -31.95
CA VAL A 272 -30.18 26.37 -33.30
C VAL A 272 -29.58 27.78 -33.27
N GLU A 273 -28.45 27.99 -33.95
CA GLU A 273 -28.03 29.34 -34.36
C GLU A 273 -28.92 29.79 -35.52
N GLN A 274 -29.80 30.76 -35.26
CA GLN A 274 -30.45 31.54 -36.32
C GLN A 274 -29.68 32.84 -36.51
N GLY A 275 -29.06 32.99 -37.68
CA GLY A 275 -28.52 34.26 -38.15
C GLY A 275 -29.63 35.20 -38.61
N ILE A 276 -29.49 36.48 -38.29
CA ILE A 276 -30.17 37.58 -38.97
C ILE A 276 -29.15 38.70 -39.17
N HIS A 277 -28.68 38.82 -40.42
CA HIS A 277 -28.16 40.07 -40.98
C HIS A 277 -29.32 40.81 -41.65
N PRO A 278 -29.21 42.14 -41.74
CA PRO A 278 -29.09 42.74 -43.07
C PRO A 278 -27.72 43.40 -43.32
#